data_AF-A0A0W0TVI6-F1
#
_entry.id   AF-A0A0W0TVI6-F1
#
_cell.length_a   1.000
_cell.length_b   1.000
_cell.length_c   1.000
_cell.angle_alpha   90.00
_cell.angle_beta   90.00
_cell.angle_gamma   90.00
#
_symmetry.space_group_name_H-M   'P 1'
#
loop_
_entity.id
_entity.type
_entity.pdbx_description
1 polymer ?
#
loop_
_entity_poly.entity_id
_entity_poly.type
_entity_poly.pdbx_seq_one_letter_code
_entity_poly.pdbx_strand_id
1 'polypeptide(L)'
;MHHLEKQLAHLSKINGHLFLGSEDALTSKGFKREGITHVVSIIQSKIIVADSIKHLHIQLADSSKENIRCHFEQVLAFIDDAIAQGGKVLVHCEKGMSRSASFVIAWLMHDRHRQGLTVDYADILQELIKLRSVVSPNKGFVGQLMDYARELNTNFMSLGHDSLSLIISDLSPESWSSLGRTCRFFRHFVTEKMDKLWIAHLTKTFKLSQDEIDFWQEHKLSFPVLFNLYKRLNAIPFPKKSMAFAVGFFGNKTTCTHFIKNAKDNSVLVNMLTGAIFGFKADLIKSYLGSLDQKSRQELLSYAVMADNVNVLKHLDNDSINWHVVNLQGSNLLFIAAFYGSYNAFLYLHLTKGVDPAQKNQAGASLLEALCYSTRSELIAYVKELKLLDPNAPNHSGLTPWVLARTRKNTILLSAFEEWPALKTPQMLGATGV
;
A
#
# COMPACT_ATOMS: atom_id res chain seq x y z
N MET A 1 -44.53 2.56 13.40
CA MET A 1 -44.18 1.78 12.17
C MET A 1 -43.97 2.67 10.96
N HIS A 2 -44.87 3.60 10.66
CA HIS A 2 -44.79 4.48 9.47
C HIS A 2 -43.50 5.34 9.34
N HIS A 3 -42.89 5.76 10.45
CA HIS A 3 -41.62 6.51 10.45
C HIS A 3 -40.41 5.62 10.10
N LEU A 4 -40.38 4.37 10.56
CA LEU A 4 -39.30 3.43 10.27
C LEU A 4 -39.38 2.96 8.82
N GLU A 5 -40.59 2.69 8.32
CA GLU A 5 -40.84 2.34 6.90
C GLU A 5 -40.38 3.44 5.94
N LYS A 6 -40.68 4.72 6.25
CA LYS A 6 -40.17 5.86 5.46
C LYS A 6 -38.64 5.99 5.49
N GLN A 7 -38.00 5.69 6.62
CA GLN A 7 -36.53 5.71 6.73
C GLN A 7 -35.87 4.53 5.99
N LEU A 8 -36.52 3.36 5.99
CA LEU A 8 -36.03 2.17 5.31
C LEU A 8 -36.05 2.33 3.78
N ALA A 9 -37.12 2.90 3.22
CA ALA A 9 -37.31 3.10 1.79
C ALA A 9 -36.41 4.19 1.16
N HIS A 10 -35.73 5.01 1.98
CA HIS A 10 -34.91 6.11 1.48
C HIS A 10 -33.53 5.64 1.02
N LEU A 11 -33.11 6.10 -0.17
CA LEU A 11 -31.76 5.95 -0.71
C LEU A 11 -30.81 6.92 0.00
N SER A 12 -29.93 6.41 0.87
CA SER A 12 -28.97 7.24 1.60
C SER A 12 -27.70 7.47 0.78
N LYS A 13 -27.36 8.73 0.53
CA LYS A 13 -26.10 9.11 -0.10
C LYS A 13 -24.97 9.04 0.93
N ILE A 14 -23.97 8.20 0.69
CA ILE A 14 -22.81 8.05 1.57
C ILE A 14 -21.73 9.06 1.17
N ASN A 15 -21.44 9.14 -0.12
CA ASN A 15 -20.55 10.16 -0.69
C ASN A 15 -20.99 10.52 -2.13
N GLY A 16 -20.13 11.16 -2.92
CA GLY A 16 -20.44 11.56 -4.29
C GLY A 16 -20.83 10.42 -5.24
N HIS A 17 -20.38 9.19 -4.95
CA HIS A 17 -20.49 8.04 -5.85
C HIS A 17 -21.10 6.78 -5.21
N LEU A 18 -21.17 6.70 -3.87
CA LEU A 18 -21.64 5.53 -3.14
C LEU A 18 -22.96 5.82 -2.41
N PHE A 19 -23.92 4.91 -2.56
CA PHE A 19 -25.26 4.98 -1.98
C PHE A 19 -25.61 3.68 -1.26
N LEU A 20 -26.39 3.79 -0.18
CA LEU A 20 -26.86 2.68 0.64
C LEU A 20 -28.40 2.71 0.72
N GLY A 21 -29.04 1.57 0.50
CA GLY A 21 -30.51 1.49 0.53
C GLY A 21 -31.07 0.11 0.88
N SER A 22 -32.39 0.06 1.01
CA SER A 22 -33.20 -1.16 0.99
C SER A 22 -33.43 -1.65 -0.45
N GLU A 23 -34.11 -2.78 -0.62
CA GLU A 23 -34.54 -3.26 -1.92
C GLU A 23 -35.45 -2.26 -2.65
N ASP A 24 -36.34 -1.58 -1.91
CA ASP A 24 -37.22 -0.52 -2.44
C ASP A 24 -36.45 0.63 -3.09
N ALA A 25 -35.17 0.82 -2.73
CA ALA A 25 -34.34 1.85 -3.31
C ALA A 25 -34.17 1.67 -4.83
N LEU A 26 -34.25 0.44 -5.36
CA LEU A 26 -34.14 0.14 -6.79
C LEU A 26 -35.24 0.80 -7.64
N THR A 27 -36.44 0.97 -7.08
CA THR A 27 -37.58 1.57 -7.77
C THR A 27 -37.86 3.00 -7.32
N SER A 28 -37.09 3.51 -6.34
CA SER A 28 -37.26 4.84 -5.79
C SER A 28 -36.99 5.94 -6.83
N LYS A 29 -37.68 7.09 -6.70
CA LYS A 29 -37.37 8.30 -7.49
C LYS A 29 -35.91 8.74 -7.30
N GLY A 30 -35.33 8.45 -6.13
CA GLY A 30 -33.93 8.72 -5.81
C GLY A 30 -32.97 7.99 -6.74
N PHE A 31 -33.23 6.71 -7.06
CA PHE A 31 -32.37 5.91 -7.95
C PHE A 31 -32.13 6.59 -9.31
N LYS A 32 -33.22 7.00 -9.96
CA LYS A 32 -33.15 7.69 -11.26
C LYS A 32 -32.56 9.08 -11.14
N ARG A 33 -32.98 9.85 -10.13
CA ARG A 33 -32.50 11.22 -9.91
C ARG A 33 -30.99 11.28 -9.67
N GLU A 34 -30.47 10.35 -8.87
CA GLU A 34 -29.03 10.28 -8.59
C GLU A 34 -28.25 9.72 -9.79
N GLY A 35 -28.89 9.06 -10.74
CA GLY A 35 -28.22 8.48 -11.91
C GLY A 35 -27.35 7.28 -11.53
N ILE A 36 -27.91 6.36 -10.74
CA ILE A 36 -27.22 5.12 -10.36
C ILE A 36 -26.93 4.31 -11.63
N THR A 37 -25.67 3.88 -11.80
CA THR A 37 -25.22 3.11 -12.97
C THR A 37 -24.79 1.69 -12.60
N HIS A 38 -24.51 1.44 -11.33
CA HIS A 38 -24.07 0.14 -10.81
C HIS A 38 -24.86 -0.24 -9.56
N VAL A 39 -25.16 -1.52 -9.41
CA VAL A 39 -25.89 -2.06 -8.25
C VAL A 39 -25.13 -3.25 -7.67
N VAL A 40 -24.98 -3.25 -6.35
CA VAL A 40 -24.56 -4.40 -5.55
C VAL A 40 -25.76 -4.86 -4.72
N SER A 41 -26.30 -6.03 -5.06
CA SER A 41 -27.40 -6.66 -4.31
C SER A 41 -26.85 -7.73 -3.39
N ILE A 42 -27.11 -7.62 -2.09
CA ILE A 42 -26.67 -8.61 -1.08
C ILE A 42 -27.91 -9.21 -0.42
N ILE A 43 -28.53 -10.16 -1.11
CA ILE A 43 -29.80 -10.80 -0.75
C ILE A 43 -29.83 -12.24 -1.26
N GLN A 44 -30.61 -13.12 -0.63
CA GLN A 44 -30.68 -14.52 -1.05
C GLN A 44 -31.55 -14.72 -2.29
N SER A 45 -32.63 -13.96 -2.41
CA SER A 45 -33.54 -14.03 -3.56
C SER A 45 -32.88 -13.50 -4.83
N LYS A 46 -33.35 -14.00 -5.98
CA LYS A 46 -33.01 -13.41 -7.27
C LYS A 46 -33.63 -12.03 -7.37
N ILE A 47 -32.84 -11.07 -7.84
CA ILE A 47 -33.32 -9.73 -8.19
C ILE A 47 -33.10 -9.47 -9.67
N ILE A 48 -34.06 -8.77 -10.27
CA ILE A 48 -33.96 -8.29 -11.64
C ILE A 48 -33.65 -6.79 -11.57
N VAL A 49 -32.54 -6.41 -12.17
CA VAL A 49 -32.14 -5.01 -12.38
C VAL A 49 -32.20 -4.75 -13.88
N ALA A 50 -32.49 -3.51 -14.28
CA ALA A 50 -32.54 -3.14 -15.70
C ALA A 50 -31.20 -3.44 -16.41
N ASP A 51 -31.25 -3.92 -17.65
CA ASP A 51 -30.07 -4.33 -18.44
C ASP A 51 -29.02 -3.22 -18.63
N SER A 52 -29.43 -1.95 -18.52
CA SER A 52 -28.53 -0.80 -18.59
C SER A 52 -27.68 -0.57 -17.34
N ILE A 53 -27.96 -1.30 -16.25
CA ILE A 53 -27.28 -1.20 -14.97
C ILE A 53 -26.32 -2.37 -14.81
N LYS A 54 -25.04 -2.08 -14.55
CA LYS A 54 -24.07 -3.13 -14.22
C LYS A 54 -24.38 -3.67 -12.82
N HIS A 55 -24.52 -4.99 -12.70
CA HIS A 55 -25.05 -5.62 -11.49
C HIS A 55 -24.08 -6.67 -10.93
N LEU A 56 -23.80 -6.57 -9.63
CA LEU A 56 -23.16 -7.61 -8.84
C LEU A 56 -24.16 -8.15 -7.81
N HIS A 57 -24.46 -9.45 -7.88
CA HIS A 57 -25.35 -10.12 -6.92
C HIS A 57 -24.56 -11.07 -6.02
N ILE A 58 -24.58 -10.79 -4.72
CA ILE A 58 -24.05 -11.67 -3.68
C ILE A 58 -25.23 -12.35 -2.96
N GLN A 59 -25.35 -13.66 -3.13
CA GLN A 59 -26.39 -14.45 -2.48
C GLN A 59 -26.00 -14.74 -1.03
N LEU A 60 -26.52 -13.96 -0.09
CA LEU A 60 -26.11 -14.01 1.30
C LEU A 60 -27.29 -13.81 2.26
N ALA A 61 -27.40 -14.71 3.25
CA ALA A 61 -28.37 -14.59 4.34
C ALA A 61 -27.96 -13.51 5.35
N ASP A 62 -28.93 -12.90 6.05
CA ASP A 62 -28.64 -12.03 7.19
C ASP A 62 -28.50 -12.85 8.49
N SER A 63 -27.52 -13.74 8.51
CA SER A 63 -27.28 -14.65 9.63
C SER A 63 -25.89 -14.39 10.22
N SER A 64 -25.79 -14.47 11.55
CA SER A 64 -24.49 -14.34 12.24
C SER A 64 -23.50 -15.47 11.94
N LYS A 65 -23.95 -16.53 11.26
CA LYS A 65 -23.12 -17.67 10.83
C LYS A 65 -22.51 -17.47 9.43
N GLU A 66 -22.95 -16.46 8.69
CA GLU A 66 -22.47 -16.21 7.33
C GLU A 66 -21.09 -15.55 7.33
N ASN A 67 -20.24 -15.94 6.39
CA ASN A 67 -18.91 -15.35 6.20
C ASN A 67 -19.00 -14.24 5.15
N ILE A 68 -19.00 -12.97 5.60
CA ILE A 68 -18.99 -11.82 4.69
C ILE A 68 -17.58 -11.44 4.24
N ARG A 69 -16.56 -11.80 5.03
CA ARG A 69 -15.16 -11.41 4.77
C ARG A 69 -14.63 -11.97 3.45
N CYS A 70 -15.08 -13.16 3.04
CA CYS A 70 -14.67 -13.78 1.76
C CYS A 70 -15.17 -13.02 0.52
N HIS A 71 -16.19 -12.17 0.66
CA HIS A 71 -16.75 -11.38 -0.43
C HIS A 71 -16.21 -9.94 -0.48
N PHE A 72 -15.40 -9.52 0.51
CA PHE A 72 -14.93 -8.14 0.58
C PHE A 72 -14.14 -7.74 -0.66
N GLU A 73 -13.14 -8.54 -1.07
CA GLU A 73 -12.30 -8.21 -2.22
C GLU A 73 -13.14 -7.98 -3.50
N GLN A 74 -14.05 -8.91 -3.79
CA GLN A 74 -14.92 -8.84 -4.97
C GLN A 74 -15.84 -7.61 -4.95
N VAL A 75 -16.50 -7.35 -3.81
CA VAL A 75 -17.47 -6.26 -3.70
C VAL A 75 -16.76 -4.90 -3.68
N LEU A 76 -15.65 -4.78 -2.96
CA LEU A 76 -14.87 -3.55 -2.88
C LEU A 76 -14.27 -3.19 -4.24
N ALA A 77 -13.71 -4.18 -4.96
CA ALA A 77 -13.19 -3.96 -6.31
C ALA A 77 -14.30 -3.50 -7.28
N PHE A 78 -15.49 -4.10 -7.22
CA PHE A 78 -16.62 -3.67 -8.05
C PHE A 78 -17.05 -2.22 -7.76
N ILE A 79 -17.07 -1.83 -6.48
CA ILE A 79 -17.37 -0.44 -6.08
C ILE A 79 -16.27 0.49 -6.62
N ASP A 80 -15.00 0.17 -6.42
CA ASP A 80 -13.88 1.00 -6.85
C ASP A 80 -13.82 1.15 -8.38
N ASP A 81 -14.01 0.08 -9.13
CA ASP A 81 -14.03 0.09 -10.61
C ASP A 81 -15.17 0.96 -11.14
N ALA A 82 -16.35 0.89 -10.51
CA ALA A 82 -17.49 1.70 -10.87
C ALA A 82 -17.24 3.19 -10.60
N ILE A 83 -16.65 3.52 -9.44
CA ILE A 83 -16.27 4.91 -9.09
C ILE A 83 -15.20 5.44 -10.04
N ALA A 84 -14.19 4.63 -10.37
CA ALA A 84 -13.12 4.99 -11.30
C ALA A 84 -13.63 5.30 -12.72
N GLN A 85 -14.71 4.64 -13.14
CA GLN A 85 -15.43 4.91 -14.39
C GLN A 85 -16.36 6.14 -14.31
N GLY A 86 -16.35 6.88 -13.20
CA GLY A 86 -17.25 8.02 -12.94
C GLY A 86 -18.69 7.60 -12.65
N GLY A 87 -18.92 6.31 -12.40
CA GLY A 87 -20.23 5.75 -12.09
C GLY A 87 -20.72 6.09 -10.68
N LYS A 88 -21.95 5.64 -10.40
CA LYS A 88 -22.58 5.73 -9.09
C LYS A 88 -23.14 4.37 -8.70
N VAL A 89 -22.79 3.93 -7.49
CA VAL A 89 -23.04 2.58 -7.00
C VAL A 89 -24.08 2.61 -5.90
N LEU A 90 -25.15 1.83 -6.06
CA LEU A 90 -26.06 1.50 -4.98
C LEU A 90 -25.70 0.13 -4.39
N VAL A 91 -25.35 0.10 -3.10
CA VAL A 91 -25.22 -1.13 -2.32
C VAL A 91 -26.48 -1.33 -1.51
N HIS A 92 -27.20 -2.43 -1.72
CA HIS A 92 -28.46 -2.67 -1.03
C HIS A 92 -28.63 -4.13 -0.59
N CYS A 93 -29.49 -4.30 0.42
CA CYS A 93 -30.06 -5.58 0.83
C CYS A 93 -31.56 -5.37 1.07
N GLU A 94 -32.29 -6.36 1.60
CA GLU A 94 -33.74 -6.25 1.83
C GLU A 94 -34.12 -4.98 2.60
N LYS A 95 -33.45 -4.69 3.73
CA LYS A 95 -33.78 -3.54 4.61
C LYS A 95 -32.76 -2.40 4.55
N GLY A 96 -31.59 -2.62 3.96
CA GLY A 96 -30.50 -1.65 3.98
C GLY A 96 -29.92 -1.39 5.37
N MET A 97 -29.99 -2.36 6.30
CA MET A 97 -29.59 -2.19 7.71
C MET A 97 -28.33 -2.98 8.09
N SER A 98 -28.25 -4.25 7.69
CA SER A 98 -27.20 -5.17 8.14
C SER A 98 -26.24 -5.50 6.99
N ARG A 99 -26.54 -6.51 6.14
CA ARG A 99 -25.68 -6.95 5.02
C ARG A 99 -25.07 -5.81 4.19
N SER A 100 -25.90 -5.00 3.53
CA SER A 100 -25.39 -3.92 2.69
C SER A 100 -24.63 -2.85 3.47
N ALA A 101 -25.05 -2.57 4.70
CA ALA A 101 -24.33 -1.64 5.57
C ALA A 101 -22.95 -2.21 5.93
N SER A 102 -22.82 -3.51 6.19
CA SER A 102 -21.54 -4.17 6.48
C SER A 102 -20.54 -4.00 5.33
N PHE A 103 -20.96 -4.18 4.08
CA PHE A 103 -20.06 -3.96 2.93
C PHE A 103 -19.71 -2.49 2.72
N VAL A 104 -20.64 -1.56 2.98
CA VAL A 104 -20.33 -0.12 2.97
C VAL A 104 -19.34 0.25 4.07
N ILE A 105 -19.50 -0.28 5.30
CA ILE A 105 -18.55 -0.09 6.40
C ILE A 105 -17.18 -0.65 6.00
N ALA A 106 -17.10 -1.86 5.44
CA ALA A 106 -15.86 -2.45 4.94
C ALA A 106 -15.17 -1.55 3.89
N TRP A 107 -15.95 -0.98 2.97
CA TRP A 107 -15.42 -0.06 1.96
C TRP A 107 -14.88 1.23 2.58
N LEU A 108 -15.63 1.85 3.51
CA LEU A 108 -15.18 3.06 4.21
C LEU A 108 -13.92 2.81 5.05
N MET A 109 -13.85 1.66 5.73
CA MET A 109 -12.66 1.22 6.48
C MET A 109 -11.45 1.06 5.55
N HIS A 110 -11.63 0.35 4.43
CA HIS A 110 -10.57 0.16 3.44
C HIS A 110 -10.15 1.48 2.81
N ASP A 111 -11.09 2.39 2.54
CA ASP A 111 -10.79 3.71 1.99
C ASP A 111 -9.98 4.58 2.96
N ARG A 112 -10.35 4.62 4.25
CA ARG A 112 -9.52 5.27 5.28
C ARG A 112 -8.13 4.67 5.39
N HIS A 113 -8.03 3.36 5.34
CA HIS A 113 -6.75 2.68 5.33
C HIS A 113 -5.90 3.10 4.11
N ARG A 114 -6.50 3.16 2.92
CA ARG A 114 -5.85 3.69 1.70
C ARG A 114 -5.46 5.15 1.82
N GLN A 115 -6.16 5.96 2.61
CA GLN A 115 -5.79 7.34 2.90
C GLN A 115 -4.66 7.48 3.92
N GLY A 116 -4.18 6.38 4.52
CA GLY A 116 -3.14 6.49 5.52
C GLY A 116 -3.68 6.85 6.91
N LEU A 117 -4.90 6.45 7.23
CA LEU A 117 -5.50 6.68 8.54
C LEU A 117 -5.69 5.35 9.28
N THR A 118 -5.49 5.39 10.59
CA THR A 118 -5.90 4.29 11.48
C THR A 118 -7.41 4.10 11.35
N VAL A 119 -7.82 2.84 11.28
CA VAL A 119 -9.20 2.45 11.07
C VAL A 119 -9.81 2.01 12.40
N ASP A 120 -10.82 2.73 12.88
CA ASP A 120 -11.64 2.25 13.98
C ASP A 120 -13.05 1.90 13.47
N TYR A 121 -13.52 0.70 13.82
CA TYR A 121 -14.83 0.21 13.40
C TYR A 121 -15.97 1.06 13.98
N ALA A 122 -15.88 1.47 15.26
CA ALA A 122 -16.93 2.21 15.92
C ALA A 122 -17.07 3.61 15.33
N ASP A 123 -15.97 4.26 14.98
CA ASP A 123 -15.97 5.56 14.30
C ASP A 123 -16.68 5.51 12.94
N ILE A 124 -16.35 4.51 12.12
CA ILE A 124 -16.98 4.32 10.80
C ILE A 124 -18.48 4.02 10.95
N LEU A 125 -18.84 3.17 11.92
CA LEU A 125 -20.23 2.86 12.21
C LEU A 125 -21.01 4.11 12.61
N GLN A 126 -20.44 4.94 13.51
CA GLN A 126 -21.06 6.20 13.94
C GLN A 126 -21.28 7.16 12.77
N GLU A 127 -20.30 7.28 11.87
CA GLU A 127 -20.45 8.12 10.67
C GLU A 127 -21.53 7.62 9.74
N LEU A 128 -21.60 6.31 9.52
CA LEU A 128 -22.62 5.75 8.66
C LEU A 128 -24.02 5.88 9.29
N ILE A 129 -24.14 5.75 10.61
CA ILE A 129 -25.41 5.97 11.34
C ILE A 129 -25.90 7.42 11.19
N LYS A 130 -25.01 8.41 11.16
CA LYS A 130 -25.39 9.83 10.90
C LYS A 130 -26.04 10.02 9.53
N LEU A 131 -25.63 9.23 8.54
CA LEU A 131 -26.18 9.26 7.16
C LEU A 131 -27.39 8.34 6.98
N ARG A 132 -27.48 7.26 7.77
CA ARG A 132 -28.57 6.29 7.76
C ARG A 132 -28.76 5.69 9.16
N SER A 133 -29.70 6.23 9.93
CA SER A 133 -29.92 5.89 11.34
C SER A 133 -30.32 4.44 11.62
N VAL A 134 -30.77 3.71 10.59
CA VAL A 134 -31.22 2.30 10.70
C VAL A 134 -30.09 1.30 10.55
N VAL A 135 -28.85 1.76 10.35
CA VAL A 135 -27.68 0.88 10.21
C VAL A 135 -27.45 0.10 11.50
N SER A 136 -27.49 -1.22 11.37
CA SER A 136 -27.32 -2.16 12.47
C SER A 136 -26.88 -3.53 11.91
N PRO A 137 -25.57 -3.71 11.66
CA PRO A 137 -25.01 -5.01 11.30
C PRO A 137 -25.33 -6.08 12.35
N ASN A 138 -25.62 -7.31 11.91
CA ASN A 138 -25.80 -8.41 12.85
C ASN A 138 -24.47 -8.71 13.59
N LYS A 139 -24.55 -9.32 14.77
CA LYS A 139 -23.40 -9.55 15.66
C LYS A 139 -22.25 -10.34 15.01
N GLY A 140 -22.56 -11.30 14.13
CA GLY A 140 -21.53 -12.07 13.42
C GLY A 140 -20.76 -11.22 12.42
N PHE A 141 -21.45 -10.30 11.74
CA PHE A 141 -20.83 -9.34 10.84
C PHE A 141 -20.03 -8.28 11.58
N VAL A 142 -20.50 -7.83 12.74
CA VAL A 142 -19.74 -6.91 13.61
C VAL A 142 -18.37 -7.49 13.94
N GLY A 143 -18.31 -8.76 14.36
CA GLY A 143 -17.03 -9.44 14.65
C GLY A 143 -16.08 -9.44 13.45
N GLN A 144 -16.57 -9.85 12.27
CA GLN A 144 -15.77 -9.87 11.05
C GLN A 144 -15.31 -8.47 10.60
N LEU A 145 -16.11 -7.43 10.82
CA LEU A 145 -15.74 -6.05 10.51
C LEU A 145 -14.68 -5.49 11.47
N MET A 146 -14.77 -5.85 12.77
CA MET A 146 -13.73 -5.51 13.74
C MET A 146 -12.41 -6.22 13.46
N ASP A 147 -12.47 -7.50 13.07
CA ASP A 147 -11.27 -8.26 12.67
C ASP A 147 -10.65 -7.65 11.41
N TYR A 148 -11.47 -7.26 10.42
CA TYR A 148 -10.98 -6.55 9.24
C TYR A 148 -10.36 -5.18 9.57
N ALA A 149 -10.94 -4.40 10.48
CA ALA A 149 -10.32 -3.16 10.96
C ALA A 149 -8.95 -3.42 11.60
N ARG A 150 -8.84 -4.49 12.40
CA ARG A 150 -7.57 -4.92 12.99
C ARG A 150 -6.56 -5.29 11.91
N GLU A 151 -6.96 -6.12 10.94
CA GLU A 151 -6.11 -6.50 9.79
C GLU A 151 -5.54 -5.27 9.07
N LEU A 152 -6.40 -4.30 8.75
CA LEU A 152 -6.01 -3.03 8.12
C LEU A 152 -5.03 -2.23 9.01
N ASN A 153 -5.22 -2.23 10.33
CA ASN A 153 -4.33 -1.53 11.26
C ASN A 153 -3.00 -2.25 11.53
N THR A 154 -2.96 -3.58 11.51
CA THR A 154 -1.70 -4.34 11.54
C THR A 154 -0.87 -4.08 10.29
N ASN A 155 -1.52 -3.87 9.14
CA ASN A 155 -0.86 -3.37 7.93
C ASN A 155 -0.46 -1.88 8.03
N PHE A 156 -0.99 -1.15 9.03
CA PHE A 156 -0.70 0.24 9.34
C PHE A 156 0.46 0.41 10.33
N MET A 157 0.70 -0.59 11.19
CA MET A 157 1.80 -0.56 12.17
C MET A 157 3.19 -0.60 11.53
N SER A 158 3.33 -0.83 10.22
CA SER A 158 4.61 -0.87 9.50
C SER A 158 5.12 0.46 8.96
N LEU A 159 4.40 1.58 9.12
CA LEU A 159 4.84 2.89 8.61
C LEU A 159 4.62 4.01 9.64
N GLY A 160 5.17 3.81 10.84
CA GLY A 160 5.32 4.85 11.86
C GLY A 160 6.37 5.89 11.44
N HIS A 161 6.00 7.16 11.51
CA HIS A 161 6.69 8.37 11.04
C HIS A 161 8.10 8.62 11.60
N ASP A 162 8.58 7.83 12.56
CA ASP A 162 9.90 8.02 13.18
C ASP A 162 11.03 7.23 12.50
N SER A 163 10.71 6.17 11.73
CA SER A 163 11.73 5.31 11.08
C SER A 163 12.33 5.91 9.81
N LEU A 164 11.67 6.90 9.19
CA LEU A 164 12.24 7.62 8.04
C LEU A 164 13.43 8.51 8.43
N SER A 165 13.55 8.90 9.70
CA SER A 165 14.59 9.84 10.13
C SER A 165 16.00 9.23 10.20
N LEU A 166 16.13 7.90 10.11
CA LEU A 166 17.40 7.19 10.34
C LEU A 166 17.89 6.36 9.17
N ILE A 167 17.10 6.29 8.10
CA ILE A 167 17.59 6.00 6.75
C ILE A 167 18.49 7.15 6.26
N ILE A 168 18.38 8.33 6.87
CA ILE A 168 18.90 9.61 6.36
C ILE A 168 20.43 9.77 6.52
N SER A 169 21.15 8.91 7.22
CA SER A 169 22.56 9.23 7.56
C SER A 169 23.61 9.02 6.45
N ASP A 170 23.29 8.39 5.31
CA ASP A 170 24.30 8.05 4.29
C ASP A 170 24.03 8.52 2.86
N LEU A 171 23.00 9.33 2.62
CA LEU A 171 22.74 9.89 1.29
C LEU A 171 22.42 11.38 1.38
N SER A 172 23.08 12.18 0.54
CA SER A 172 23.18 13.63 0.70
C SER A 172 21.82 14.35 0.88
N PRO A 173 21.76 15.39 1.74
CA PRO A 173 20.50 16.01 2.19
C PRO A 173 19.64 16.67 1.09
N GLU A 174 20.21 17.04 -0.06
CA GLU A 174 19.45 17.78 -1.07
C GLU A 174 18.44 16.93 -1.87
N SER A 175 18.53 15.60 -1.84
CA SER A 175 17.75 14.74 -2.77
C SER A 175 16.44 14.17 -2.18
N TRP A 176 16.36 13.99 -0.85
CA TRP A 176 15.30 13.18 -0.21
C TRP A 176 14.11 13.96 0.35
N SER A 177 14.28 15.25 0.66
CA SER A 177 13.16 16.13 1.03
C SER A 177 12.10 16.21 -0.08
N SER A 178 12.50 15.95 -1.33
CA SER A 178 11.61 15.83 -2.48
C SER A 178 10.86 14.50 -2.52
N LEU A 179 11.47 13.38 -2.13
CA LEU A 179 10.96 12.02 -2.37
C LEU A 179 9.98 11.52 -1.28
N GLY A 180 10.22 11.85 -0.01
CA GLY A 180 9.27 11.54 1.07
C GLY A 180 7.99 12.40 1.02
N ARG A 181 8.12 13.65 0.57
CA ARG A 181 6.97 14.50 0.21
C ARG A 181 6.29 13.90 -1.01
N THR A 182 7.02 13.65 -2.10
CA THR A 182 6.57 12.93 -3.32
C THR A 182 5.77 11.66 -2.98
N CYS A 183 6.23 10.68 -2.21
CA CYS A 183 5.43 9.45 -2.00
C CYS A 183 4.10 9.68 -1.25
N ARG A 184 4.05 10.61 -0.29
CA ARG A 184 2.80 11.00 0.40
C ARG A 184 1.93 11.94 -0.46
N PHE A 185 2.57 12.80 -1.24
CA PHE A 185 2.03 13.73 -2.24
C PHE A 185 1.45 13.00 -3.46
N PHE A 186 2.07 11.92 -3.94
CA PHE A 186 1.67 11.10 -5.08
C PHE A 186 0.54 10.12 -4.72
N ARG A 187 0.48 9.68 -3.45
CA ARG A 187 -0.68 8.94 -2.92
C ARG A 187 -1.91 9.84 -2.82
N HIS A 188 -1.73 11.13 -2.48
CA HIS A 188 -2.79 12.15 -2.46
C HIS A 188 -3.16 12.67 -3.88
N PHE A 189 -2.18 12.70 -4.79
CA PHE A 189 -2.28 13.13 -6.21
C PHE A 189 -3.24 12.29 -7.06
N VAL A 190 -3.46 11.03 -6.67
CA VAL A 190 -4.33 10.10 -7.41
C VAL A 190 -5.75 10.07 -6.83
N THR A 191 -5.97 10.63 -5.64
CA THR A 191 -7.20 10.42 -4.88
C THR A 191 -8.05 11.67 -4.64
N GLU A 192 -7.51 12.90 -4.62
CA GLU A 192 -8.34 14.11 -4.39
C GLU A 192 -8.02 15.33 -5.31
N LYS A 193 -9.02 16.21 -5.46
CA LYS A 193 -9.04 17.44 -6.32
C LYS A 193 -7.81 18.34 -6.09
N MET A 194 -7.30 18.97 -7.17
CA MET A 194 -6.27 20.02 -7.12
C MET A 194 -6.74 21.21 -6.25
N ASP A 195 -6.01 21.49 -5.17
CA ASP A 195 -6.29 22.60 -4.26
C ASP A 195 -5.58 23.92 -4.67
N LYS A 196 -5.86 25.00 -3.93
CA LYS A 196 -5.31 26.35 -4.19
C LYS A 196 -3.79 26.44 -4.03
N LEU A 197 -3.18 25.59 -3.21
CA LEU A 197 -1.73 25.55 -3.00
C LEU A 197 -1.02 24.93 -4.22
N TRP A 198 -1.65 23.95 -4.85
CA TRP A 198 -1.20 23.33 -6.10
C TRP A 198 -1.23 24.30 -7.29
N ILE A 199 -2.30 25.08 -7.43
CA ILE A 199 -2.44 26.12 -8.46
C ILE A 199 -1.29 27.12 -8.33
N ALA A 200 -1.05 27.61 -7.12
CA ALA A 200 0.05 28.54 -6.86
C ALA A 200 1.43 27.96 -7.19
N HIS A 201 1.65 26.66 -6.94
CA HIS A 201 2.90 25.98 -7.27
C HIS A 201 3.05 25.73 -8.79
N LEU A 202 1.97 25.35 -9.48
CA LEU A 202 1.99 25.13 -10.92
C LEU A 202 2.22 26.42 -11.71
N THR A 203 1.52 27.49 -11.34
CA THR A 203 1.70 28.83 -11.90
C THR A 203 3.12 29.33 -11.65
N LYS A 204 3.68 29.10 -10.46
CA LYS A 204 5.01 29.62 -10.08
C LYS A 204 6.18 28.80 -10.66
N THR A 205 6.07 27.47 -10.66
CA THR A 205 7.16 26.57 -11.07
C THR A 205 7.15 26.27 -12.56
N PHE A 206 5.95 26.17 -13.17
CA PHE A 206 5.79 25.79 -14.58
C PHE A 206 5.30 26.94 -15.47
N LYS A 207 5.07 28.14 -14.90
CA LYS A 207 4.58 29.34 -15.61
C LYS A 207 3.28 29.13 -16.40
N LEU A 208 2.43 28.21 -15.93
CA LEU A 208 1.15 27.93 -16.56
C LEU A 208 0.19 29.10 -16.35
N SER A 209 -0.57 29.43 -17.39
CA SER A 209 -1.63 30.44 -17.35
C SER A 209 -2.84 29.94 -16.57
N GLN A 210 -3.67 30.88 -16.07
CA GLN A 210 -4.88 30.51 -15.33
C GLN A 210 -5.87 29.74 -16.21
N ASP A 211 -5.95 30.07 -17.50
CA ASP A 211 -6.81 29.37 -18.47
C ASP A 211 -6.39 27.90 -18.68
N GLU A 212 -5.08 27.59 -18.67
CA GLU A 212 -4.58 26.21 -18.73
C GLU A 212 -4.91 25.42 -17.45
N ILE A 213 -4.86 26.08 -16.30
CA ILE A 213 -5.18 25.48 -15.01
C ILE A 213 -6.69 25.20 -14.91
N ASP A 214 -7.52 26.13 -15.36
CA ASP A 214 -8.98 25.99 -15.37
C ASP A 214 -9.41 24.90 -16.36
N PHE A 215 -8.76 24.83 -17.54
CA PHE A 215 -8.93 23.73 -18.49
C PHE A 215 -8.60 22.36 -17.87
N TRP A 216 -7.53 22.26 -17.07
CA TRP A 216 -7.16 21.02 -16.37
C TRP A 216 -8.15 20.64 -15.27
N GLN A 217 -8.70 21.63 -14.56
CA GLN A 217 -9.70 21.42 -13.51
C GLN A 217 -11.05 20.95 -14.06
N GLU A 218 -11.50 21.50 -15.18
CA GLU A 218 -12.74 21.09 -15.84
C GLU A 218 -12.68 19.65 -16.38
N HIS A 219 -11.52 19.21 -16.86
CA HIS A 219 -11.39 17.93 -17.57
C HIS A 219 -10.91 16.75 -16.69
N LYS A 220 -10.66 16.94 -15.39
CA LYS A 220 -10.23 15.89 -14.44
C LYS A 220 -9.12 14.99 -14.99
N LEU A 221 -8.11 15.59 -15.59
CA LEU A 221 -7.12 14.89 -16.41
C LEU A 221 -6.28 13.91 -15.58
N SER A 222 -6.35 12.62 -15.92
CA SER A 222 -5.63 11.52 -15.27
C SER A 222 -4.14 11.49 -15.66
N PHE A 223 -3.30 10.74 -14.94
CA PHE A 223 -1.88 10.52 -15.27
C PHE A 223 -1.61 10.23 -16.77
N PRO A 224 -2.43 9.42 -17.49
CA PRO A 224 -2.36 9.27 -18.95
C PRO A 224 -2.42 10.56 -19.76
N VAL A 225 -3.16 11.58 -19.32
CA VAL A 225 -3.28 12.85 -20.03
C VAL A 225 -2.10 13.78 -19.72
N LEU A 226 -1.62 13.80 -18.47
CA LEU A 226 -0.37 14.47 -18.10
C LEU A 226 0.82 13.90 -18.90
N PHE A 227 0.85 12.58 -19.09
CA PHE A 227 1.85 11.90 -19.92
C PHE A 227 1.75 12.26 -21.41
N ASN A 228 0.54 12.46 -21.94
CA ASN A 228 0.33 12.91 -23.32
C ASN A 228 0.65 14.40 -23.52
N LEU A 229 0.46 15.25 -22.51
CA LEU A 229 0.93 16.64 -22.52
C LEU A 229 2.46 16.70 -22.52
N TYR A 230 3.15 15.88 -21.71
CA TYR A 230 4.60 15.76 -21.71
C TYR A 230 5.15 15.44 -23.11
N LYS A 231 4.55 14.48 -23.83
CA LYS A 231 4.91 14.17 -25.22
C LYS A 231 4.74 15.35 -26.16
N ARG A 232 3.68 16.15 -25.98
CA ARG A 232 3.37 17.29 -26.84
C ARG A 232 4.27 18.49 -26.57
N LEU A 233 4.61 18.73 -25.30
CA LEU A 233 5.22 20.00 -24.91
C LEU A 233 6.74 20.00 -24.96
N ASN A 234 7.43 18.88 -24.79
CA ASN A 234 8.90 18.71 -24.98
C ASN A 234 9.84 19.83 -24.46
N ALA A 235 9.37 20.77 -23.64
CA ALA A 235 10.01 22.08 -23.45
C ALA A 235 10.20 22.49 -21.97
N ILE A 236 9.88 21.62 -20.99
CA ILE A 236 10.12 21.93 -19.57
C ILE A 236 10.86 20.78 -18.89
N PRO A 237 12.05 21.02 -18.30
CA PRO A 237 12.84 19.98 -17.64
C PRO A 237 12.24 19.66 -16.26
N PHE A 238 11.48 18.57 -16.17
CA PHE A 238 11.24 17.89 -14.90
C PHE A 238 12.48 17.05 -14.54
N PRO A 239 12.84 16.86 -13.26
CA PRO A 239 13.90 15.93 -12.89
C PRO A 239 13.54 14.52 -13.39
N LYS A 240 14.30 14.03 -14.39
CA LYS A 240 14.06 12.76 -15.12
C LYS A 240 13.80 11.56 -14.20
N LYS A 241 14.42 11.54 -13.01
CA LYS A 241 14.30 10.47 -12.01
C LYS A 241 12.88 10.30 -11.45
N SER A 242 12.19 11.40 -11.14
CA SER A 242 10.87 11.36 -10.48
C SER A 242 9.76 10.91 -11.45
N MET A 243 9.85 11.30 -12.72
CA MET A 243 8.87 10.90 -13.74
C MET A 243 8.99 9.41 -14.08
N ALA A 244 10.22 8.91 -14.24
CA ALA A 244 10.46 7.51 -14.53
C ALA A 244 9.86 6.61 -13.44
N PHE A 245 10.14 6.93 -12.17
CA PHE A 245 9.56 6.24 -11.03
C PHE A 245 8.02 6.28 -11.06
N ALA A 246 7.41 7.45 -11.27
CA ALA A 246 5.95 7.58 -11.33
C ALA A 246 5.34 6.75 -12.48
N VAL A 247 5.98 6.74 -13.66
CA VAL A 247 5.57 5.91 -14.79
C VAL A 247 5.61 4.44 -14.42
N GLY A 248 6.68 3.97 -13.77
CA GLY A 248 6.76 2.60 -13.28
C GLY A 248 5.67 2.25 -12.26
N PHE A 249 5.48 3.13 -11.28
CA PHE A 249 4.55 2.92 -10.17
C PHE A 249 3.09 2.94 -10.63
N PHE A 250 2.68 3.88 -11.49
CA PHE A 250 1.29 4.06 -11.90
C PHE A 250 0.97 3.56 -13.32
N GLY A 251 1.93 3.59 -14.23
CA GLY A 251 1.72 3.28 -15.64
C GLY A 251 1.41 1.81 -15.93
N ASN A 252 0.51 1.53 -16.85
CA ASN A 252 0.30 0.17 -17.36
C ASN A 252 1.48 -0.25 -18.28
N LYS A 253 1.46 -1.52 -18.73
CA LYS A 253 2.52 -2.06 -19.61
C LYS A 253 2.75 -1.21 -20.86
N THR A 254 1.68 -0.73 -21.49
CA THR A 254 1.75 0.11 -22.71
C THR A 254 2.44 1.44 -22.44
N THR A 255 2.06 2.13 -21.34
CA THR A 255 2.66 3.42 -20.94
C THR A 255 4.14 3.27 -20.63
N CYS A 256 4.51 2.26 -19.85
CA CYS A 256 5.90 1.99 -19.48
C CYS A 256 6.74 1.65 -20.72
N THR A 257 6.20 0.83 -21.63
CA THR A 257 6.86 0.49 -22.90
C THR A 257 7.09 1.70 -23.78
N HIS A 258 6.09 2.58 -23.88
CA HIS A 258 6.25 3.79 -24.65
C HIS A 258 7.25 4.75 -24.00
N PHE A 259 7.27 4.85 -22.68
CA PHE A 259 8.22 5.68 -21.95
C PHE A 259 9.66 5.21 -22.14
N ILE A 260 9.91 3.90 -22.00
CA ILE A 260 11.24 3.32 -22.19
C ILE A 260 11.72 3.45 -23.64
N LYS A 261 10.84 3.22 -24.64
CA LYS A 261 11.23 3.39 -26.05
C LYS A 261 11.78 4.78 -26.38
N ASN A 262 11.31 5.80 -25.65
CA ASN A 262 11.78 7.18 -25.81
C ASN A 262 12.94 7.53 -24.85
N ALA A 263 13.22 6.68 -23.87
CA ALA A 263 14.32 6.85 -22.92
C ALA A 263 15.59 6.18 -23.47
N LYS A 264 16.59 6.99 -23.82
CA LYS A 264 17.91 6.51 -24.31
C LYS A 264 18.93 6.28 -23.18
N ASP A 265 18.48 6.03 -21.96
CA ASP A 265 19.33 6.03 -20.75
C ASP A 265 18.90 4.92 -19.77
N ASN A 266 19.85 4.04 -19.41
CA ASN A 266 19.66 2.96 -18.43
C ASN A 266 19.20 3.49 -17.07
N SER A 267 19.61 4.70 -16.67
CA SER A 267 19.17 5.30 -15.41
C SER A 267 17.66 5.56 -15.37
N VAL A 268 17.06 5.88 -16.52
CA VAL A 268 15.61 6.09 -16.65
C VAL A 268 14.88 4.75 -16.55
N LEU A 269 15.43 3.71 -17.16
CA LEU A 269 14.90 2.35 -17.04
C LEU A 269 14.95 1.85 -15.60
N VAL A 270 16.09 2.00 -14.90
CA VAL A 270 16.23 1.62 -13.49
C VAL A 270 15.22 2.36 -12.63
N ASN A 271 15.12 3.69 -12.73
CA ASN A 271 14.15 4.47 -11.95
C ASN A 271 12.70 4.04 -12.21
N MET A 272 12.37 3.73 -13.47
CA MET A 272 11.04 3.23 -13.81
C MET A 272 10.79 1.83 -13.22
N LEU A 273 11.77 0.94 -13.29
CA LEU A 273 11.66 -0.38 -12.69
C LEU A 273 11.59 -0.31 -11.17
N THR A 274 12.31 0.61 -10.51
CA THR A 274 12.16 0.90 -9.09
C THR A 274 10.72 1.29 -8.76
N GLY A 275 10.10 2.19 -9.53
CA GLY A 275 8.68 2.50 -9.40
C GLY A 275 7.77 1.28 -9.56
N ALA A 276 8.06 0.44 -10.56
CA ALA A 276 7.31 -0.79 -10.81
C ALA A 276 7.44 -1.82 -9.67
N ILE A 277 8.59 -1.87 -8.97
CA ILE A 277 8.82 -2.73 -7.80
C ILE A 277 7.86 -2.36 -6.68
N PHE A 278 7.81 -1.07 -6.33
CA PHE A 278 6.90 -0.55 -5.31
C PHE A 278 5.43 -0.57 -5.75
N GLY A 279 5.18 -0.55 -7.07
CA GLY A 279 3.85 -0.76 -7.66
C GLY A 279 3.46 -2.22 -7.85
N PHE A 280 4.27 -3.18 -7.37
CA PHE A 280 4.03 -4.63 -7.48
C PHE A 280 3.82 -5.17 -8.90
N LYS A 281 4.47 -4.58 -9.92
CA LYS A 281 4.32 -4.96 -11.33
C LYS A 281 5.38 -5.96 -11.79
N ALA A 282 5.34 -7.16 -11.24
CA ALA A 282 6.32 -8.22 -11.51
C ALA A 282 6.47 -8.53 -13.02
N ASP A 283 5.35 -8.62 -13.76
CA ASP A 283 5.37 -8.90 -15.20
C ASP A 283 6.06 -7.81 -16.03
N LEU A 284 5.88 -6.55 -15.62
CA LEU A 284 6.54 -5.43 -16.25
C LEU A 284 8.05 -5.53 -16.02
N ILE A 285 8.46 -5.78 -14.78
CA ILE A 285 9.87 -5.92 -14.42
C ILE A 285 10.50 -7.05 -15.22
N LYS A 286 9.88 -8.24 -15.19
CA LYS A 286 10.33 -9.41 -15.96
C LYS A 286 10.55 -9.11 -17.44
N SER A 287 9.68 -8.29 -18.04
CA SER A 287 9.77 -7.91 -19.47
C SER A 287 11.02 -7.06 -19.79
N TYR A 288 11.59 -6.37 -18.80
CA TYR A 288 12.70 -5.43 -19.00
C TYR A 288 14.01 -5.86 -18.33
N LEU A 289 14.01 -6.93 -17.54
CA LEU A 289 15.22 -7.41 -16.88
C LEU A 289 16.35 -7.80 -17.84
N GLY A 290 16.01 -8.26 -19.05
CA GLY A 290 17.00 -8.58 -20.08
C GLY A 290 17.69 -7.36 -20.69
N SER A 291 17.12 -6.16 -20.49
CA SER A 291 17.67 -4.89 -20.99
C SER A 291 18.59 -4.19 -19.98
N LEU A 292 18.70 -4.71 -18.77
CA LEU A 292 19.54 -4.14 -17.72
C LEU A 292 20.95 -4.73 -17.76
N ASP A 293 21.95 -3.86 -17.58
CA ASP A 293 23.29 -4.30 -17.21
C ASP A 293 23.30 -4.89 -15.79
N GLN A 294 24.37 -5.63 -15.47
CA GLN A 294 24.52 -6.32 -14.18
C GLN A 294 24.48 -5.34 -13.00
N LYS A 295 25.11 -4.16 -13.13
CA LYS A 295 25.16 -3.15 -12.07
C LYS A 295 23.76 -2.62 -11.74
N SER A 296 22.99 -2.30 -12.77
CA SER A 296 21.62 -1.81 -12.68
C SER A 296 20.69 -2.87 -12.11
N ARG A 297 20.86 -4.14 -12.52
CA ARG A 297 20.10 -5.26 -11.95
C ARG A 297 20.43 -5.48 -10.47
N GLN A 298 21.71 -5.37 -10.10
CA GLN A 298 22.17 -5.45 -8.72
C GLN A 298 21.59 -4.31 -7.86
N GLU A 299 21.46 -3.10 -8.40
CA GLU A 299 20.85 -1.97 -7.71
C GLU A 299 19.36 -2.19 -7.39
N LEU A 300 18.61 -2.81 -8.32
CA LEU A 300 17.19 -3.14 -8.10
C LEU A 300 16.96 -4.13 -6.96
N LEU A 301 17.98 -4.89 -6.56
CA LEU A 301 17.89 -5.88 -5.50
C LEU A 301 17.52 -5.23 -4.16
N SER A 302 18.22 -4.15 -3.79
CA SER A 302 17.94 -3.40 -2.56
C SER A 302 16.52 -2.85 -2.53
N TYR A 303 16.04 -2.34 -3.67
CA TYR A 303 14.67 -1.83 -3.78
C TYR A 303 13.61 -2.94 -3.68
N ALA A 304 13.86 -4.11 -4.26
CA ALA A 304 12.97 -5.26 -4.13
C ALA A 304 12.92 -5.80 -2.70
N VAL A 305 14.05 -5.78 -1.98
CA VAL A 305 14.12 -6.09 -0.55
C VAL A 305 13.31 -5.08 0.25
N MET A 306 13.54 -3.78 0.05
CA MET A 306 12.80 -2.70 0.72
C MET A 306 11.28 -2.82 0.52
N ALA A 307 10.84 -3.15 -0.69
CA ALA A 307 9.43 -3.31 -1.03
C ALA A 307 8.81 -4.65 -0.54
N ASP A 308 9.59 -5.50 0.13
CA ASP A 308 9.20 -6.86 0.54
C ASP A 308 8.66 -7.72 -0.62
N ASN A 309 9.18 -7.49 -1.84
CA ASN A 309 8.65 -8.06 -3.07
C ASN A 309 9.46 -9.29 -3.53
N VAL A 310 9.18 -10.44 -2.90
CA VAL A 310 9.89 -11.71 -3.17
C VAL A 310 9.73 -12.17 -4.63
N ASN A 311 8.61 -11.87 -5.29
CA ASN A 311 8.41 -12.23 -6.70
C ASN A 311 9.42 -11.51 -7.61
N VAL A 312 9.70 -10.24 -7.31
CA VAL A 312 10.75 -9.51 -8.02
C VAL A 312 12.13 -10.05 -7.68
N LEU A 313 12.40 -10.36 -6.41
CA LEU A 313 13.69 -10.98 -6.02
C LEU A 313 13.96 -12.26 -6.80
N LYS A 314 12.94 -13.12 -6.96
CA LYS A 314 13.01 -14.34 -7.78
C LYS A 314 13.25 -14.06 -9.27
N HIS A 315 12.72 -12.95 -9.80
CA HIS A 315 12.96 -12.58 -11.19
C HIS A 315 14.34 -11.97 -11.43
N LEU A 316 14.86 -11.22 -10.44
CA LEU A 316 16.21 -10.64 -10.50
C LEU A 316 17.28 -11.72 -10.47
N ASP A 317 17.00 -12.83 -9.77
CA ASP A 317 17.88 -13.98 -9.61
C ASP A 317 18.43 -14.50 -10.95
N ASN A 318 19.75 -14.50 -11.07
CA ASN A 318 20.49 -15.10 -12.17
C ASN A 318 21.93 -15.39 -11.69
N ASP A 319 22.73 -16.06 -12.53
CA ASP A 319 24.10 -16.45 -12.21
C ASP A 319 25.06 -15.27 -11.95
N SER A 320 24.66 -14.03 -12.30
CA SER A 320 25.49 -12.83 -12.16
C SER A 320 25.12 -11.92 -11.00
N ILE A 321 24.07 -12.24 -10.23
CA ILE A 321 23.66 -11.44 -9.07
C ILE A 321 24.41 -11.88 -7.82
N ASN A 322 25.01 -10.90 -7.15
CA ASN A 322 25.65 -11.10 -5.85
C ASN A 322 24.64 -10.84 -4.73
N TRP A 323 24.18 -11.91 -4.08
CA TRP A 323 23.27 -11.86 -2.93
C TRP A 323 23.96 -11.47 -1.62
N HIS A 324 25.30 -11.54 -1.56
CA HIS A 324 26.12 -11.18 -0.41
C HIS A 324 26.73 -9.79 -0.54
N VAL A 325 26.11 -8.93 -1.36
CA VAL A 325 26.52 -7.53 -1.50
C VAL A 325 26.38 -6.80 -0.18
N VAL A 326 27.32 -5.91 0.10
CA VAL A 326 27.28 -4.97 1.22
C VAL A 326 27.27 -3.54 0.68
N ASN A 327 26.59 -2.64 1.39
CA ASN A 327 26.64 -1.22 1.08
C ASN A 327 27.96 -0.58 1.56
N LEU A 328 28.11 0.74 1.41
CA LEU A 328 29.31 1.48 1.82
C LEU A 328 29.64 1.32 3.31
N GLN A 329 28.63 1.04 4.15
CA GLN A 329 28.77 0.84 5.59
C GLN A 329 29.09 -0.61 5.97
N GLY A 330 29.19 -1.53 4.99
CA GLY A 330 29.34 -2.95 5.23
C GLY A 330 28.05 -3.69 5.62
N SER A 331 26.89 -3.03 5.51
CA SER A 331 25.59 -3.62 5.83
C SER A 331 25.12 -4.48 4.66
N ASN A 332 24.84 -5.76 4.91
CA ASN A 332 24.32 -6.69 3.89
C ASN A 332 22.80 -6.50 3.67
N LEU A 333 22.22 -7.25 2.74
CA LEU A 333 20.80 -7.12 2.39
C LEU A 333 19.84 -7.43 3.56
N LEU A 334 20.24 -8.25 4.54
CA LEU A 334 19.41 -8.51 5.72
C LEU A 334 19.29 -7.27 6.60
N PHE A 335 20.31 -6.40 6.67
CA PHE A 335 20.19 -5.11 7.36
C PHE A 335 19.12 -4.23 6.72
N ILE A 336 19.04 -4.23 5.38
CA ILE A 336 17.99 -3.51 4.66
C ILE A 336 16.63 -4.12 5.01
N ALA A 337 16.48 -5.44 4.88
CA ALA A 337 15.23 -6.12 5.20
C ALA A 337 14.78 -5.90 6.65
N ALA A 338 15.72 -5.97 7.61
CA ALA A 338 15.49 -5.69 9.02
C ALA A 338 15.04 -4.24 9.24
N PHE A 339 15.75 -3.28 8.65
CA PHE A 339 15.42 -1.86 8.77
C PHE A 339 13.98 -1.57 8.32
N TYR A 340 13.58 -2.10 7.16
CA TYR A 340 12.27 -1.85 6.56
C TYR A 340 11.16 -2.79 7.06
N GLY A 341 11.49 -3.78 7.89
CA GLY A 341 10.52 -4.80 8.33
C GLY A 341 10.04 -5.71 7.20
N SER A 342 10.85 -5.88 6.15
CA SER A 342 10.56 -6.68 4.97
C SER A 342 10.72 -8.17 5.28
N TYR A 343 9.74 -8.73 6.01
CA TYR A 343 9.78 -10.09 6.55
C TYR A 343 9.96 -11.16 5.47
N ASN A 344 9.21 -11.09 4.37
CA ASN A 344 9.24 -12.11 3.33
C ASN A 344 10.58 -12.08 2.58
N ALA A 345 11.08 -10.88 2.28
CA ALA A 345 12.39 -10.69 1.68
C ALA A 345 13.51 -11.16 2.64
N PHE A 346 13.39 -10.88 3.94
CA PHE A 346 14.35 -11.36 4.94
C PHE A 346 14.45 -12.88 4.93
N LEU A 347 13.31 -13.58 5.01
CA LEU A 347 13.27 -15.04 4.99
C LEU A 347 13.87 -15.59 3.69
N TYR A 348 13.52 -15.00 2.55
CA TYR A 348 14.07 -15.42 1.26
C TYR A 348 15.59 -15.27 1.21
N LEU A 349 16.13 -14.13 1.63
CA LEU A 349 17.57 -13.86 1.66
C LEU A 349 18.31 -14.83 2.58
N HIS A 350 17.79 -15.05 3.78
CA HIS A 350 18.47 -15.88 4.76
C HIS A 350 18.32 -17.38 4.46
N LEU A 351 17.10 -17.86 4.21
CA LEU A 351 16.83 -19.30 4.03
C LEU A 351 17.20 -19.80 2.64
N THR A 352 17.02 -18.98 1.59
CA THR A 352 17.24 -19.42 0.20
C THR A 352 18.59 -18.97 -0.34
N LYS A 353 19.06 -17.78 0.07
CA LYS A 353 20.30 -17.19 -0.45
C LYS A 353 21.47 -17.23 0.53
N GLY A 354 21.27 -17.78 1.73
CA GLY A 354 22.33 -17.99 2.71
C GLY A 354 23.00 -16.70 3.17
N VAL A 355 22.31 -15.55 3.10
CA VAL A 355 22.87 -14.29 3.61
C VAL A 355 22.98 -14.40 5.13
N ASP A 356 24.15 -14.06 5.67
CA ASP A 356 24.48 -14.26 7.08
C ASP A 356 23.86 -13.16 7.96
N PRO A 357 22.93 -13.51 8.90
CA PRO A 357 22.36 -12.56 9.84
C PRO A 357 23.32 -12.16 10.98
N ALA A 358 24.41 -12.90 11.21
CA ALA A 358 25.39 -12.64 12.26
C ALA A 358 26.48 -11.64 11.83
N GLN A 359 26.60 -11.38 10.52
CA GLN A 359 27.55 -10.42 9.98
C GLN A 359 27.34 -9.04 10.60
N LYS A 360 28.42 -8.43 11.11
CA LYS A 360 28.44 -7.04 11.57
C LYS A 360 28.86 -6.10 10.44
N ASN A 361 28.38 -4.86 10.47
CA ASN A 361 28.81 -3.83 9.52
C ASN A 361 30.16 -3.19 9.95
N GLN A 362 30.66 -2.22 9.19
CA GLN A 362 31.95 -1.55 9.48
C GLN A 362 31.97 -0.80 10.82
N ALA A 363 30.83 -0.36 11.31
CA ALA A 363 30.68 0.25 12.63
C ALA A 363 30.56 -0.78 13.77
N GLY A 364 30.67 -2.09 13.44
CA GLY A 364 30.46 -3.17 14.39
C GLY A 364 28.99 -3.38 14.75
N ALA A 365 28.08 -2.74 14.03
CA ALA A 365 26.65 -2.83 14.31
C ALA A 365 26.10 -4.20 13.91
N SER A 366 25.28 -4.77 14.79
CA SER A 366 24.58 -6.02 14.51
C SER A 366 23.24 -5.77 13.80
N LEU A 367 22.67 -6.83 13.24
CA LEU A 367 21.34 -6.79 12.63
C LEU A 367 20.25 -6.30 13.60
N LEU A 368 20.41 -6.52 14.93
CA LEU A 368 19.47 -6.03 15.94
C LEU A 368 19.36 -4.51 15.97
N GLU A 369 20.43 -3.79 15.58
CA GLU A 369 20.40 -2.33 15.48
C GLU A 369 19.54 -1.86 14.32
N ALA A 370 19.56 -2.59 13.20
CA ALA A 370 18.65 -2.33 12.09
C ALA A 370 17.20 -2.65 12.49
N LEU A 371 16.96 -3.70 13.28
CA LEU A 371 15.61 -4.03 13.79
C LEU A 371 15.04 -2.96 14.73
N CYS A 372 15.86 -2.11 15.34
CA CYS A 372 15.36 -1.01 16.16
C CYS A 372 14.45 -0.04 15.39
N TYR A 373 14.55 -0.01 14.06
CA TYR A 373 13.72 0.80 13.16
C TYR A 373 12.46 0.07 12.66
N SER A 374 12.41 -1.23 12.89
CA SER A 374 11.30 -2.09 12.46
C SER A 374 10.21 -2.17 13.50
N THR A 375 8.97 -2.28 13.05
CA THR A 375 7.81 -2.59 13.88
C THR A 375 7.22 -3.97 13.56
N ARG A 376 7.88 -4.75 12.70
CA ARG A 376 7.38 -6.06 12.26
C ARG A 376 7.68 -7.14 13.30
N SER A 377 6.69 -7.46 14.12
CA SER A 377 6.83 -8.41 15.25
C SER A 377 7.25 -9.81 14.81
N GLU A 378 6.77 -10.30 13.66
CA GLU A 378 7.12 -11.63 13.14
C GLU A 378 8.59 -11.71 12.75
N LEU A 379 9.15 -10.62 12.21
CA LEU A 379 10.57 -10.56 11.88
C LEU A 379 11.43 -10.54 13.14
N ILE A 380 11.01 -9.79 14.16
CA ILE A 380 11.69 -9.76 15.46
C ILE A 380 11.65 -11.15 16.11
N ALA A 381 10.50 -11.81 16.12
CA ALA A 381 10.35 -13.16 16.64
C ALA A 381 11.23 -14.17 15.88
N TYR A 382 11.27 -14.08 14.55
CA TYR A 382 12.14 -14.91 13.73
C TYR A 382 13.62 -14.73 14.09
N VAL A 383 14.09 -13.49 14.16
CA VAL A 383 15.50 -13.18 14.47
C VAL A 383 15.87 -13.59 15.91
N LYS A 384 14.94 -13.47 16.87
CA LYS A 384 15.11 -14.00 18.23
C LYS A 384 15.35 -15.50 18.23
N GLU A 385 14.58 -16.26 17.45
CA GLU A 385 14.70 -17.72 17.37
C GLU A 385 15.99 -18.21 16.69
N LEU A 386 16.65 -17.37 15.90
CA LEU A 386 17.97 -17.70 15.33
C LEU A 386 19.01 -17.97 16.43
N LYS A 387 18.91 -17.28 17.58
CA LYS A 387 19.86 -17.41 18.72
C LYS A 387 21.31 -17.11 18.33
N LEU A 388 21.48 -16.21 17.36
CA LEU A 388 22.78 -15.82 16.80
C LEU A 388 23.25 -14.43 17.27
N LEU A 389 22.36 -13.62 17.82
CA LEU A 389 22.60 -12.20 18.09
C LEU A 389 22.34 -11.89 19.56
N ASP A 390 23.18 -11.03 20.13
CA ASP A 390 23.09 -10.58 21.52
C ASP A 390 22.66 -9.11 21.58
N PRO A 391 21.51 -8.80 22.22
CA PRO A 391 21.01 -7.43 22.33
C PRO A 391 21.87 -6.55 23.26
N ASN A 392 22.77 -7.14 24.04
CA ASN A 392 23.71 -6.44 24.91
C ASN A 392 25.11 -6.29 24.30
N ALA A 393 25.37 -6.89 23.14
CA ALA A 393 26.67 -6.74 22.47
C ALA A 393 26.80 -5.31 21.89
N PRO A 394 27.83 -4.54 22.27
CA PRO A 394 28.01 -3.19 21.77
C PRO A 394 28.60 -3.17 20.35
N ASN A 395 28.30 -2.10 19.62
CA ASN A 395 29.02 -1.70 18.41
C ASN A 395 30.32 -0.96 18.75
N HIS A 396 31.08 -0.50 17.74
CA HIS A 396 32.36 0.19 17.95
C HIS A 396 32.24 1.51 18.73
N SER A 397 31.04 2.12 18.77
CA SER A 397 30.74 3.32 19.54
C SER A 397 30.27 3.01 20.97
N GLY A 398 30.24 1.75 21.39
CA GLY A 398 29.78 1.33 22.70
C GLY A 398 28.25 1.28 22.87
N LEU A 399 27.48 1.50 21.79
CA LEU A 399 26.02 1.44 21.84
C LEU A 399 25.55 -0.01 21.65
N THR A 400 24.64 -0.46 22.51
CA THR A 400 24.01 -1.78 22.38
C THR A 400 22.65 -1.67 21.68
N PRO A 401 22.18 -2.73 21.01
CA PRO A 401 20.81 -2.81 20.50
C PRO A 401 19.75 -2.47 21.56
N TRP A 402 19.96 -2.91 22.81
CA TRP A 402 19.06 -2.59 23.92
C TRP A 402 18.92 -1.08 24.17
N VAL A 403 20.04 -0.37 24.24
CA VAL A 403 20.07 1.09 24.45
C VAL A 403 19.44 1.82 23.26
N LEU A 404 19.71 1.35 22.05
CA LEU A 404 19.13 1.91 20.83
C LEU A 404 17.60 1.73 20.81
N ALA A 405 17.10 0.51 21.07
CA ALA A 405 15.67 0.22 21.13
C ALA A 405 14.95 1.09 22.17
N ARG A 406 15.56 1.29 23.35
CA ARG A 406 15.02 2.16 24.40
C ARG A 406 14.98 3.63 23.96
N THR A 407 16.04 4.11 23.33
CA THR A 407 16.12 5.48 22.80
C THR A 407 15.06 5.72 21.72
N ARG A 408 14.79 4.72 20.88
CA ARG A 408 13.74 4.77 19.85
C ARG A 408 12.32 4.55 20.40
N LYS A 409 12.17 4.17 21.66
CA LYS A 409 10.90 3.73 22.26
C LYS A 409 10.24 2.57 21.48
N ASN A 410 11.04 1.65 20.94
CA ASN A 410 10.53 0.48 20.22
C ASN A 410 10.07 -0.59 21.21
N THR A 411 8.82 -0.48 21.68
CA THR A 411 8.24 -1.34 22.73
C THR A 411 8.14 -2.81 22.33
N ILE A 412 7.92 -3.09 21.03
CA ILE A 412 7.84 -4.46 20.51
C ILE A 412 9.20 -5.15 20.64
N LEU A 413 10.26 -4.48 20.18
CA LEU A 413 11.61 -5.03 20.27
C LEU A 413 12.08 -5.14 21.72
N LEU A 414 11.79 -4.14 22.56
CA LEU A 414 12.10 -4.16 24.00
C LEU A 414 11.43 -5.33 24.72
N SER A 415 10.16 -5.61 24.44
CA SER A 415 9.46 -6.76 25.00
C SER A 415 10.08 -8.08 24.52
N ALA A 416 10.45 -8.19 23.24
CA ALA A 416 11.13 -9.39 22.74
C ALA A 416 12.50 -9.61 23.41
N PHE A 417 13.19 -8.52 23.68
CA PHE A 417 14.49 -8.42 24.34
C PHE A 417 14.47 -8.92 25.80
N GLU A 418 13.39 -8.70 26.55
CA GLU A 418 13.24 -9.24 27.93
C GLU A 418 13.31 -10.77 27.98
N GLU A 419 12.88 -11.41 26.91
CA GLU A 419 12.86 -12.87 26.77
C GLU A 419 13.99 -13.37 25.83
N TRP A 420 15.02 -12.56 25.59
CA TRP A 420 16.04 -12.89 24.58
C TRP A 420 16.86 -14.11 25.00
N PRO A 421 16.95 -15.15 24.16
CA PRO A 421 17.64 -16.39 24.50
C PRO A 421 19.17 -16.20 24.54
N ALA A 422 19.84 -17.03 25.33
CA ALA A 422 21.30 -17.12 25.32
C ALA A 422 21.83 -17.54 23.93
N LEU A 423 22.99 -17.00 23.54
CA LEU A 423 23.65 -17.30 22.27
C LEU A 423 23.92 -18.80 22.12
N LYS A 424 23.64 -19.35 20.94
CA LYS A 424 24.16 -20.67 20.57
C LYS A 424 25.65 -20.56 20.29
N THR A 425 26.44 -21.45 20.88
CA THR A 425 27.86 -21.60 20.50
C THR A 425 27.92 -21.98 19.01
N PRO A 426 28.74 -21.30 18.17
CA PRO A 426 28.77 -21.61 16.74
C PRO A 426 29.23 -23.06 16.52
N GLN A 427 28.32 -23.95 16.18
CA GLN A 427 28.69 -25.16 15.44
C GLN A 427 29.00 -24.69 14.02
N MET A 428 30.26 -24.87 13.61
CA MET A 428 30.72 -24.72 12.24
C MET A 428 29.67 -25.35 11.31
N LEU A 429 28.93 -24.53 10.57
CA LEU A 429 28.08 -25.00 9.48
C LEU A 429 29.02 -25.67 8.49
N GLY A 430 29.02 -26.98 8.51
CA GLY A 430 29.91 -27.83 7.75
C GLY A 430 29.80 -27.51 6.27
N ALA A 431 30.97 -27.43 5.64
CA ALA A 431 31.12 -27.78 4.26
C ALA A 431 30.51 -29.17 4.03
N THR A 432 29.41 -29.21 3.30
CA THR A 432 28.96 -30.38 2.54
C THR A 432 28.71 -29.82 1.13
N GLY A 433 29.55 -30.00 0.12
CA GLY A 433 30.24 -31.24 -0.21
C GLY A 433 29.29 -32.17 -0.96
N VAL A 434 28.81 -31.75 -2.15
CA VAL A 434 28.82 -32.51 -3.42
C VAL A 434 28.99 -31.50 -4.55
#